data_AF-A0A9N8LPE3-F1
#
_entry.id   AF-A0A9N8LPE3-F1
#
_cell.length_a   1.000
_cell.length_b   1.000
_cell.length_c   1.000
_cell.angle_alpha   90.00
_cell.angle_beta   90.00
_cell.angle_gamma   90.00
#
_symmetry.space_group_name_H-M   'P 1'
#
loop_
_entity.id
_entity.type
_entity.pdbx_description
1 polymer ?
#
loop_
_entity_poly.entity_id
_entity_poly.type
_entity_poly.pdbx_seq_one_letter_code
_entity_poly.pdbx_strand_id
1 'polypeptide(L)' 'MSQGVNAPNQFELFMLMPGEKRVEIKEDTRIPNTVIVVLNKEDHTLGNMIR' A
#
# COMPACT_ATOMS: atom_id res chain seq x y z
N MET A 1 -22.40 -18.34 -1.35
CA MET A 1 -21.07 -18.04 -0.76
C MET A 1 -21.27 -16.88 0.21
N SER A 2 -21.57 -17.18 1.47
CA SER A 2 -21.74 -16.14 2.49
C SER A 2 -20.37 -15.54 2.79
N GLN A 3 -20.12 -14.32 2.35
CA GLN A 3 -19.03 -13.53 2.89
C GLN A 3 -19.24 -13.47 4.41
N GLY A 4 -18.23 -13.85 5.19
CA GLY A 4 -18.31 -13.76 6.64
C GLY A 4 -18.68 -12.33 7.03
N VAL A 5 -19.49 -12.18 8.09
CA VAL A 5 -20.04 -10.87 8.52
C VAL A 5 -18.96 -9.80 8.74
N ASN A 6 -17.68 -10.20 8.88
CA ASN A 6 -16.51 -9.33 9.03
C ASN A 6 -15.46 -9.47 7.90
N ALA A 7 -15.82 -10.02 6.74
CA ALA A 7 -14.90 -10.08 5.61
C ALA A 7 -14.77 -8.68 4.99
N PRO A 8 -13.55 -8.17 4.76
CA PRO A 8 -13.35 -6.92 4.06
C PRO A 8 -13.86 -7.03 2.61
N ASN A 9 -14.28 -5.91 2.03
CA ASN A 9 -14.74 -5.94 0.64
C ASN A 9 -13.55 -6.17 -0.30
N GLN A 10 -13.75 -6.96 -1.35
CA GLN A 10 -12.68 -7.31 -2.28
C GLN A 10 -12.10 -6.10 -3.02
N PHE A 11 -12.90 -5.05 -3.23
CA PHE A 11 -12.41 -3.82 -3.86
C PHE A 11 -11.38 -3.08 -3.00
N GLU A 12 -11.36 -3.30 -1.68
CA GLU A 12 -10.42 -2.65 -0.76
C GLU A 12 -8.97 -3.12 -0.98
N LEU A 13 -8.75 -4.15 -1.79
CA LEU A 13 -7.42 -4.65 -2.14
C LEU A 13 -6.69 -3.74 -3.14
N PHE A 14 -7.43 -3.08 -4.03
CA PHE A 14 -6.86 -2.30 -5.14
C PHE A 14 -7.42 -0.87 -5.26
N MET A 15 -8.54 -0.58 -4.59
CA MET A 15 -9.14 0.75 -4.60
C MET A 15 -8.70 1.55 -3.37
N LEU A 16 -8.23 2.78 -3.61
CA LEU A 16 -7.89 3.73 -2.55
C LEU A 16 -9.18 4.32 -1.97
N MET A 17 -9.24 4.39 -0.64
CA MET A 17 -10.33 5.06 0.05
C MET A 17 -10.10 6.58 0.10
N PRO A 18 -11.14 7.40 0.32
CA PRO A 18 -10.97 8.84 0.43
C PRO A 18 -9.92 9.22 1.47
N GLY A 19 -8.90 9.99 1.06
CA GLY A 19 -7.79 10.42 1.92
C GLY A 19 -6.56 9.50 1.90
N GLU A 20 -6.66 8.28 1.35
CA GLU A 20 -5.51 7.41 1.15
C GLU A 20 -4.70 7.85 -0.08
N LYS A 21 -3.38 7.99 0.09
CA LYS A 21 -2.46 8.26 -1.02
C LYS A 21 -1.95 6.95 -1.59
N ARG A 22 -1.81 6.85 -2.91
CA ARG A 22 -1.19 5.67 -3.55
C ARG A 22 0.27 5.48 -3.14
N VAL A 23 0.99 6.59 -3.01
CA VAL A 23 2.40 6.63 -2.64
C VAL A 23 2.56 7.58 -1.45
N GLU A 24 3.18 7.08 -0.39
CA GLU A 24 3.64 7.88 0.74
C GLU A 24 5.15 7.78 0.85
N ILE A 25 5.81 8.91 1.08
CA ILE A 25 7.26 8.99 1.18
C ILE A 25 7.59 9.57 2.56
N LYS A 26 8.50 8.91 3.26
CA LYS A 26 9.02 9.35 4.56
C LYS A 26 10.53 9.35 4.49
N GLU A 27 11.17 10.43 4.94
CA GLU A 27 12.62 10.50 5.03
C GLU A 27 13.12 9.54 6.12
N ASP A 28 14.19 8.79 5.83
CA ASP A 28 14.86 7.96 6.83
C ASP A 28 16.00 8.76 7.45
N THR A 29 15.80 9.25 8.67
CA THR A 29 16.79 10.09 9.37
C THR A 29 18.02 9.32 9.84
N ARG A 30 18.06 7.99 9.70
CA ARG A 30 19.18 7.15 10.16
C ARG A 30 20.32 7.10 9.14
N ILE A 31 20.02 7.31 7.85
CA ILE A 31 20.98 7.20 6.75
C ILE A 31 20.78 8.38 5.80
N PRO A 32 21.84 9.12 5.41
CA PRO A 32 21.70 10.24 4.49
C PRO A 32 21.12 9.79 3.14
N ASN A 33 20.39 10.69 2.48
CA ASN A 33 19.79 10.48 1.15
C ASN A 33 18.91 9.22 1.04
N THR A 34 18.26 8.82 2.12
CA THR A 34 17.43 7.60 2.15
C THR A 34 15.98 7.97 2.48
N VAL A 35 15.04 7.28 1.81
CA VAL A 35 13.60 7.42 2.06
C VAL A 35 12.94 6.05 2.13
N ILE A 36 11.85 5.97 2.89
CA ILE A 36 10.94 4.84 2.96
C ILE A 36 9.71 5.20 2.12
N VAL A 37 9.41 4.35 1.13
CA VAL A 37 8.24 4.51 0.27
C VAL A 37 7.21 3.44 0.63
N VAL A 38 5.97 3.87 0.89
CA VAL A 38 4.81 2.99 1.09
C VAL A 38 3.93 3.08 -0.14
N LEU A 39 3.68 1.94 -0.78
CA LEU A 39 2.77 1.80 -1.91
C LEU A 39 1.47 1.16 -1.42
N ASN A 40 0.42 1.97 -1.28
CA ASN A 40 -0.87 1.51 -0.78
C ASN A 40 -1.66 0.80 -1.88
N LYS A 41 -2.36 -0.28 -1.52
CA LYS A 41 -3.21 -1.10 -2.42
C LYS A 41 -2.43 -1.77 -3.56
N GLU A 42 -1.17 -2.06 -3.30
CA GLU A 42 -0.26 -2.75 -4.22
C GLU A 42 0.26 -4.03 -3.57
N ASP A 43 0.61 -5.00 -4.40
CA ASP A 43 1.09 -6.30 -3.95
C ASP A 43 2.52 -6.57 -4.45
N HIS A 44 2.94 -7.83 -4.36
CA HIS A 44 4.27 -8.25 -4.79
C HIS A 44 4.54 -8.00 -6.28
N THR A 45 3.51 -7.84 -7.12
CA THR A 45 3.68 -7.60 -8.56
C THR A 45 4.47 -6.32 -8.79
N LEU A 46 4.01 -5.21 -8.20
CA LEU A 46 4.71 -3.92 -8.32
C LEU A 46 5.96 -3.88 -7.45
N GLY A 47 5.89 -4.43 -6.23
CA GLY A 47 7.04 -4.47 -5.32
C GLY A 47 8.26 -5.18 -5.93
N ASN A 48 8.06 -6.30 -6.60
CA ASN A 48 9.14 -7.05 -7.25
C ASN A 48 9.64 -6.39 -8.54
N MET A 49 8.81 -5.58 -9.21
CA MET A 49 9.21 -4.86 -10.42
C MET A 49 10.15 -3.68 -10.10
N ILE A 50 9.95 -3.01 -8.97
CA ILE A 50 10.71 -1.82 -8.58
C ILE A 50 12.00 -2.17 -7.79
N ARG A 51 12.04 -3.36 -7.17
CA ARG A 51 13.19 -3.84 -6.38
C ARG A 51 14.41 -4.18 -7.23
#